data_AF-A0A2C9LT77-F1
#
_entry.id   AF-A0A2C9LT77-F1
#
_cell.length_a   1.000
_cell.length_b   1.000
_cell.length_c   1.000
_cell.angle_alpha   90.00
_cell.angle_beta   90.00
_cell.angle_gamma   90.00
#
_symmetry.space_group_name_H-M   'P 1'
#
loop_
_entity.id
_entity.type
_entity.pdbx_description
1 polymer ?
#
loop_
_entity_poly.entity_id
_entity_poly.type
_entity_poly.pdbx_seq_one_letter_code
_entity_poly.pdbx_strand_id
1 'polypeptide(L)'
;MVGLLFVLLFAAVYNTYAQIAPMAQMAQMSVGFSAIYNSPRLLEPGETLIYNKVITNVGGAYNPSTGIMTCPLSGLYVINVGGLSTPGNLMTLNLYHNGKYLITVHAYDESAHSSGSKF
;
A
#
# COMPACT_ATOMS: atom_id res chain seq x y z
N MET A 1 39.46 -40.67 -15.35
CA MET A 1 38.02 -40.64 -15.01
C MET A 1 37.66 -39.65 -13.87
N VAL A 2 38.61 -39.03 -13.17
CA VAL A 2 38.34 -38.13 -12.02
C VAL A 2 37.87 -36.71 -12.44
N GLY A 3 38.29 -36.21 -13.61
CA GLY A 3 37.95 -34.85 -14.07
C GLY A 3 36.48 -34.64 -14.46
N LEU A 4 35.82 -35.66 -15.02
CA LEU A 4 34.41 -35.57 -15.43
C LEU A 4 33.46 -35.46 -14.22
N LEU A 5 33.76 -36.19 -13.14
CA LEU A 5 32.99 -36.14 -11.91
C LEU A 5 33.06 -34.76 -11.25
N PHE A 6 34.24 -34.12 -11.27
CA PHE A 6 34.43 -32.76 -10.76
C PHE A 6 33.64 -31.72 -11.54
N VAL A 7 33.64 -31.77 -12.87
CA VAL A 7 32.87 -30.84 -13.72
C VAL A 7 31.36 -30.99 -13.48
N LEU A 8 30.87 -32.22 -13.33
CA LEU A 8 29.45 -32.48 -13.05
C LEU A 8 29.04 -31.96 -11.68
N LEU A 9 29.91 -32.03 -10.67
CA LEU A 9 29.65 -31.44 -9.35
C LEU A 9 29.50 -29.91 -9.42
N PHE A 10 30.41 -29.22 -10.11
CA PHE A 10 30.30 -27.76 -10.28
C PHE A 10 29.05 -27.36 -11.07
N ALA A 11 28.71 -28.11 -12.13
CA ALA A 11 27.49 -27.87 -12.90
C ALA A 11 26.22 -28.09 -12.06
N ALA A 12 26.18 -29.15 -11.24
CA ALA A 12 25.05 -29.43 -10.36
C ALA A 12 24.89 -28.36 -9.26
N VAL A 13 25.99 -27.91 -8.65
CA VAL A 13 25.97 -26.85 -7.64
C VAL A 13 25.53 -25.52 -8.25
N TYR A 14 26.06 -25.15 -9.42
CA TYR A 14 25.66 -23.93 -10.13
C TYR A 14 24.19 -23.96 -10.55
N ASN A 15 23.72 -25.07 -11.13
CA ASN A 15 22.33 -25.19 -11.55
C ASN A 15 21.38 -25.15 -10.34
N THR A 16 21.72 -25.82 -9.24
CA THR A 16 20.95 -25.75 -7.99
C THR A 16 20.90 -24.31 -7.46
N TYR A 17 22.02 -23.60 -7.43
CA TYR A 17 22.07 -22.19 -7.05
C TYR A 17 21.21 -21.31 -7.97
N ALA A 18 21.28 -21.50 -9.29
CA ALA A 18 20.49 -20.74 -10.26
C ALA A 18 18.98 -20.97 -10.12
N GLN A 19 18.54 -22.16 -9.69
CA GLN A 19 17.14 -22.46 -9.42
C GLN A 19 16.65 -21.85 -8.09
N ILE A 20 17.50 -21.72 -7.07
CA ILE A 20 17.11 -21.19 -5.75
C ILE A 20 17.39 -19.69 -5.57
N ALA A 21 18.26 -19.07 -6.36
CA ALA A 21 18.55 -17.64 -6.30
C ALA A 21 17.29 -16.76 -6.50
N PRO A 22 16.37 -17.08 -7.44
CA PRO A 22 15.09 -16.39 -7.53
C PRO A 22 14.23 -16.57 -6.26
N MET A 23 14.28 -17.75 -5.62
CA MET A 23 13.54 -18.03 -4.39
C MET A 23 14.10 -17.32 -3.16
N ALA A 24 15.42 -17.10 -3.11
CA ALA A 24 16.07 -16.27 -2.11
C ALA A 24 15.73 -14.77 -2.27
N GLN A 25 15.41 -14.33 -3.49
CA GLN A 25 14.97 -12.97 -3.78
C GLN A 25 13.45 -12.77 -3.54
N MET A 26 12.67 -13.86 -3.52
CA MET A 26 11.29 -13.89 -3.00
C MET A 26 11.23 -13.85 -1.46
N ALA A 27 12.37 -13.87 -0.76
CA ALA A 27 12.41 -13.71 0.69
C ALA A 27 11.95 -12.30 1.07
N GLN A 28 10.73 -12.22 1.59
CA GLN A 28 10.12 -11.04 2.21
C GLN A 28 9.96 -9.83 1.27
N MET A 29 8.99 -9.89 0.34
CA MET A 29 8.44 -8.65 -0.23
C MET A 29 7.68 -7.89 0.87
N SER A 30 8.37 -6.98 1.55
CA SER A 30 7.75 -6.02 2.45
C SER A 30 6.80 -5.13 1.66
N VAL A 31 5.57 -4.98 2.13
CA VAL A 31 4.58 -4.10 1.54
C VAL A 31 4.19 -3.05 2.56
N GLY A 32 4.28 -1.79 2.18
CA GLY A 32 3.89 -0.69 3.06
C GLY A 32 3.85 0.62 2.30
N PHE A 33 2.80 1.41 2.56
CA PHE A 33 2.69 2.73 1.98
C PHE A 33 2.25 3.76 3.03
N SER A 34 2.63 5.00 2.80
CA SER A 34 2.12 6.16 3.53
C SER A 34 2.01 7.32 2.56
N ALA A 35 0.87 8.00 2.56
CA ALA A 35 0.59 9.10 1.67
C ALA A 35 -0.32 10.12 2.36
N ILE A 36 -0.23 11.38 1.94
CA ILE A 36 -1.03 12.48 2.49
C ILE A 36 -1.68 13.27 1.37
N TYR A 37 -2.81 13.88 1.72
CA TYR A 37 -3.53 14.81 0.87
C TYR A 37 -3.31 16.22 1.41
N ASN A 38 -2.69 17.09 0.63
CA ASN A 38 -2.36 18.46 1.04
C ASN A 38 -2.82 19.50 0.01
N SER A 39 -3.90 19.20 -0.72
CA SER A 39 -4.50 20.12 -1.68
C SER A 39 -5.65 20.90 -1.03
N PRO A 40 -5.85 22.18 -1.39
CA PRO A 40 -7.02 22.95 -0.96
C PRO A 40 -8.30 22.57 -1.71
N ARG A 41 -8.23 21.65 -2.69
CA ARG A 41 -9.39 21.25 -3.49
C ARG A 41 -10.35 20.42 -2.64
N LEU A 42 -11.64 20.80 -2.67
CA LEU A 42 -12.70 19.95 -2.16
C LEU A 42 -12.89 18.74 -3.08
N LEU A 43 -13.19 17.59 -2.49
CA LEU A 43 -13.53 16.39 -3.24
C LEU A 43 -15.04 16.32 -3.40
N GLU A 44 -15.45 15.86 -4.58
CA GLU A 44 -16.88 15.60 -4.81
C GLU A 44 -17.32 14.35 -4.03
N PRO A 45 -18.57 14.29 -3.57
CA PRO A 45 -19.10 13.09 -2.94
C PRO A 45 -18.93 11.85 -3.85
N GLY A 46 -18.28 10.82 -3.32
CA GLY A 46 -18.00 9.58 -4.05
C GLY A 46 -16.74 9.62 -4.94
N GLU A 47 -16.05 10.77 -5.01
CA GLU A 47 -14.75 10.84 -5.68
C GLU A 47 -13.69 10.01 -4.92
N THR A 48 -12.85 9.31 -5.67
CA THR A 48 -11.73 8.57 -5.08
C THR A 48 -10.65 9.54 -4.61
N LEU A 49 -10.28 9.45 -3.33
CA LEU A 49 -9.22 10.25 -2.76
C LEU A 49 -7.86 9.83 -3.33
N ILE A 50 -7.30 10.65 -4.20
CA ILE A 50 -5.93 10.52 -4.68
C ILE A 50 -5.01 11.31 -3.74
N TYR A 51 -4.27 10.62 -2.87
CA TYR A 51 -3.24 11.26 -2.05
C TYR A 51 -2.14 11.80 -2.96
N ASN A 52 -2.04 13.12 -3.02
CA ASN A 52 -1.17 13.84 -3.95
C ASN A 52 0.29 13.88 -3.52
N LYS A 53 0.61 13.41 -2.29
CA LYS A 53 1.98 13.27 -1.82
C LYS A 53 2.21 11.88 -1.22
N VAL A 54 3.04 11.08 -1.87
CA VAL A 54 3.51 9.77 -1.38
C VAL A 54 4.76 9.98 -0.52
N ILE A 55 4.74 9.47 0.71
CA ILE A 55 5.88 9.48 1.63
C ILE A 55 6.66 8.17 1.50
N THR A 56 5.98 7.04 1.41
CA THR A 56 6.58 5.70 1.23
C THR A 56 5.65 4.82 0.41
N ASN A 57 6.22 3.92 -0.41
CA ASN A 57 5.47 2.94 -1.20
C ASN A 57 6.32 1.68 -1.48
N VAL A 58 6.74 0.99 -0.41
CA VAL A 58 7.51 -0.26 -0.50
C VAL A 58 6.64 -1.35 -1.12
N GLY A 59 7.18 -2.07 -2.09
CA GLY A 59 6.44 -3.09 -2.84
C GLY A 59 5.47 -2.53 -3.88
N GLY A 60 5.36 -1.20 -4.04
CA GLY A 60 4.61 -0.57 -5.11
C GLY A 60 3.09 -0.80 -5.06
N ALA A 61 2.53 -1.08 -3.87
CA ALA A 61 1.12 -1.44 -3.72
C ALA A 61 0.15 -0.26 -3.93
N TYR A 62 0.57 0.98 -3.61
CA TYR A 62 -0.25 2.17 -3.83
C TYR A 62 -0.01 2.78 -5.21
N ASN A 63 -1.08 3.03 -5.98
CA ASN A 63 -1.01 3.70 -7.27
C ASN A 63 -1.35 5.21 -7.12
N PRO A 64 -0.37 6.12 -7.23
CA PRO A 64 -0.57 7.55 -7.02
C PRO A 64 -1.41 8.24 -8.10
N SER A 65 -1.64 7.60 -9.24
CA SER A 65 -2.52 8.12 -10.30
C SER A 65 -3.99 7.78 -10.07
N THR A 66 -4.29 6.80 -9.21
CA THR A 66 -5.67 6.32 -8.98
C THR A 66 -6.13 6.44 -7.53
N GLY A 67 -5.20 6.57 -6.57
CA GLY A 67 -5.53 6.55 -5.14
C GLY A 67 -5.78 5.14 -4.58
N ILE A 68 -5.59 4.10 -5.39
CA ILE A 68 -5.93 2.71 -5.04
C ILE A 68 -4.69 1.97 -4.54
N MET A 69 -4.83 1.31 -3.39
CA MET A 69 -3.88 0.28 -2.94
C MET A 69 -4.31 -1.09 -3.46
N THR A 70 -3.41 -1.81 -4.14
CA THR A 70 -3.59 -3.20 -4.55
C THR A 70 -2.65 -4.09 -3.76
N CYS A 71 -3.19 -5.03 -2.98
CA CYS A 71 -2.40 -5.99 -2.22
C CYS A 71 -1.71 -6.98 -3.17
N PRO A 72 -0.36 -6.97 -3.30
CA PRO A 72 0.34 -7.86 -4.24
C PRO A 72 0.46 -9.29 -3.72
N LEU A 73 0.24 -9.49 -2.42
CA LEU A 73 0.34 -10.77 -1.74
C LEU A 73 -0.94 -11.04 -0.95
N SER A 74 -1.29 -12.32 -0.83
CA SER A 74 -2.33 -12.73 0.12
C SER A 74 -1.79 -12.62 1.54
N GLY A 75 -2.53 -11.96 2.43
CA GLY A 75 -2.10 -11.76 3.81
C GLY A 75 -2.98 -10.78 4.57
N LEU A 76 -2.55 -10.49 5.79
CA LEU A 76 -3.17 -9.48 6.64
C LEU A 76 -2.61 -8.09 6.30
N TYR A 77 -3.51 -7.13 6.12
CA TYR A 77 -3.18 -5.72 5.89
C TYR A 77 -3.83 -4.87 6.97
N VAL A 78 -3.09 -3.90 7.49
CA VAL A 78 -3.58 -2.89 8.43
C VAL A 78 -3.62 -1.56 7.67
N ILE A 79 -4.78 -0.91 7.68
CA ILE A 79 -4.99 0.37 6.99
C ILE A 79 -5.46 1.39 8.03
N ASN A 80 -4.65 2.42 8.26
CA ASN A 80 -5.09 3.58 9.00
C ASN A 80 -5.51 4.69 8.03
N VAL A 81 -6.66 5.31 8.31
CA VAL A 81 -7.13 6.49 7.58
C VAL A 81 -7.61 7.55 8.57
N GLY A 82 -7.36 8.81 8.23
CA GLY A 82 -7.83 9.93 9.01
C GLY A 82 -7.60 11.25 8.29
N GLY A 83 -8.16 12.30 8.87
CA GLY A 83 -8.03 13.65 8.33
C GLY A 83 -8.57 14.71 9.28
N LEU A 84 -8.45 15.95 8.82
CA LEU A 84 -8.85 17.17 9.51
C LEU A 84 -9.91 17.88 8.69
N SER A 85 -11.02 18.26 9.32
CA SER A 85 -12.00 19.16 8.76
C SER A 85 -11.71 20.60 9.18
N THR A 86 -12.04 21.54 8.29
CA THR A 86 -12.11 22.97 8.59
C THR A 86 -13.49 23.32 9.18
N PRO A 87 -13.60 24.42 9.96
CA PRO A 87 -14.89 24.86 10.48
C PRO A 87 -15.97 24.94 9.39
N GLY A 88 -17.18 24.46 9.71
CA GLY A 88 -18.33 24.45 8.81
C GLY A 88 -18.25 23.47 7.64
N ASN A 89 -17.19 22.66 7.53
CA ASN A 89 -17.02 21.69 6.46
C ASN A 89 -17.06 20.27 7.01
N LEU A 90 -17.91 19.43 6.42
CA LEU A 90 -17.96 18.01 6.75
C LEU A 90 -16.85 17.27 6.01
N MET A 91 -16.00 16.58 6.75
CA MET A 91 -15.10 15.57 6.19
C MET A 91 -15.74 14.19 6.35
N THR A 92 -15.87 13.46 5.24
CA THR A 92 -16.24 12.04 5.24
C THR A 92 -15.22 11.27 4.40
N LEU A 93 -14.54 10.31 5.03
CA LEU A 93 -13.63 9.40 4.35
C LEU A 93 -14.18 7.98 4.45
N ASN A 94 -14.47 7.38 3.30
CA ASN A 94 -14.98 6.02 3.22
C ASN A 94 -13.87 5.08 2.71
N LEU A 95 -13.64 3.99 3.42
CA LEU A 95 -12.73 2.93 2.98
C LEU A 95 -13.55 1.83 2.31
N TYR A 96 -13.11 1.45 1.11
CA TYR A 96 -13.70 0.37 0.31
C TYR A 96 -12.68 -0.73 0.07
N HIS A 97 -13.13 -1.98 0.05
CA HIS A 97 -12.35 -3.13 -0.40
C HIS A 97 -13.12 -3.84 -1.52
N ASN A 98 -12.54 -3.83 -2.73
CA ASN A 98 -13.13 -4.44 -3.94
C ASN A 98 -14.60 -4.00 -4.16
N GLY A 99 -14.86 -2.69 -4.04
CA GLY A 99 -16.18 -2.08 -4.20
C GLY A 99 -17.13 -2.25 -3.01
N LYS A 100 -16.73 -2.97 -1.95
CA LYS A 100 -17.54 -3.13 -0.73
C LYS A 100 -17.13 -2.10 0.32
N TYR A 101 -18.10 -1.37 0.85
CA TYR A 101 -17.90 -0.46 1.97
C TYR A 101 -17.40 -1.22 3.21
N LEU A 102 -16.38 -0.67 3.88
CA LEU A 102 -15.85 -1.21 5.13
C LEU A 102 -16.14 -0.28 6.31
N ILE A 103 -15.59 0.94 6.24
CA ILE A 103 -15.64 1.91 7.35
C ILE A 103 -15.79 3.33 6.82
N THR A 104 -16.29 4.20 7.69
CA THR A 104 -16.37 5.64 7.49
C THR A 104 -15.64 6.37 8.62
N VAL A 105 -14.98 7.47 8.26
CA VAL A 105 -14.44 8.46 9.18
C VAL A 105 -15.20 9.76 8.96
N HIS A 106 -15.82 10.27 10.01
CA HIS A 106 -16.52 11.55 10.00
C HIS A 106 -15.82 12.55 10.92
N ALA A 107 -15.66 13.78 10.45
CA ALA A 107 -15.28 14.91 11.27
C ALA A 107 -16.06 16.15 10.82
N TYR A 108 -16.71 16.82 11.76
CA TYR A 108 -17.46 18.04 11.55
C TYR A 108 -17.49 18.83 12.85
N ASP A 109 -17.25 20.13 12.73
CA ASP A 109 -17.51 21.11 13.77
C ASP A 109 -17.84 22.43 13.08
N GLU A 110 -18.80 23.17 13.61
CA GLU A 110 -19.29 24.41 13.02
C GLU A 110 -18.28 25.56 13.18
N SER A 111 -17.59 25.63 14.31
CA SER A 111 -16.79 26.78 14.74
C SER A 111 -15.30 26.47 14.94
N ALA A 112 -14.92 25.19 14.94
CA ALA A 112 -13.56 24.73 15.18
C ALA A 112 -13.11 23.71 14.13
N HIS A 113 -11.81 23.40 14.16
CA HIS A 113 -11.29 22.25 13.43
C HIS A 113 -11.71 20.96 14.14
N SER A 114 -12.11 19.95 13.37
CA SER A 114 -12.43 18.62 13.89
C SER A 114 -11.57 17.58 13.17
N SER A 115 -11.21 16.49 13.86
CA SER A 115 -10.45 15.41 13.23
C SER A 115 -11.10 14.07 13.52
N GLY A 116 -10.88 13.13 12.61
CA GLY A 116 -11.36 11.76 12.73
C GLY A 116 -10.32 10.81 12.18
N SER A 117 -10.24 9.62 12.78
CA SER A 117 -9.42 8.52 12.27
C SER A 117 -10.01 7.17 12.65
N LYS A 118 -9.62 6.14 11.89
CA LYS A 118 -9.92 4.72 12.15
C LYS A 118 -8.69 3.87 11.83
N PHE A 119 -8.51 2.81 12.60
CA PHE A 119 -7.46 1.79 12.47
C PHE A 119 -8.09 0.45 12.09
#